data_AF-A0AA36G222-F1
#
_entry.id   AF-A0AA36G222-F1
#
_cell.length_a   1.000
_cell.length_b   1.000
_cell.length_c   1.000
_cell.angle_alpha   90.00
_cell.angle_beta   90.00
_cell.angle_gamma   90.00
#
_symmetry.space_group_name_H-M   'P 1'
#
loop_
_entity.id
_entity.type
_entity.pdbx_description
1 polymer ?
#
loop_
_entity_poly.entity_id
_entity_poly.type
_entity_poly.pdbx_seq_one_letter_code
_entity_poly.pdbx_strand_id
1 'polypeptide(L)'
;MTDDAQMSSGDEDTQPQVTASEKAALERKKRLLAMKSRVHGVPMKEEDYMEADQPTKRSLAEGPQFRNYAPGSEIGKKDDLKFDYNVIEKEIAQHLQDTTKTDLPEQIDPSTLQPKKADWDLKRNIEKKLQKLDRHTQRAIAEIIRERLQETGDLAAAVHASSRADEA
;
A
#
# COMPACT_ATOMS: atom_id res chain seq x y z
N MET A 1 -6.78 -61.32 89.37
CA MET A 1 -7.71 -62.31 88.82
C MET A 1 -8.68 -61.59 87.91
N THR A 2 -8.67 -62.00 86.63
CA THR A 2 -9.77 -61.99 85.63
C THR A 2 -10.35 -60.63 85.25
N ASP A 3 -10.02 -60.10 84.06
CA ASP A 3 -10.59 -60.46 82.74
C ASP A 3 -12.11 -60.24 82.71
N ASP A 4 -12.57 -59.24 81.95
CA ASP A 4 -13.46 -59.54 80.83
C ASP A 4 -13.51 -58.37 79.83
N ALA A 5 -12.84 -58.57 78.70
CA ALA A 5 -12.95 -57.75 77.52
C ALA A 5 -14.16 -58.25 76.71
N GLN A 6 -15.28 -57.51 76.76
CA GLN A 6 -16.39 -57.73 75.83
C GLN A 6 -16.22 -56.82 74.61
N MET A 7 -15.62 -57.41 73.57
CA MET A 7 -15.76 -57.00 72.18
C MET A 7 -17.21 -57.24 71.76
N SER A 8 -18.02 -56.18 71.63
CA SER A 8 -19.32 -56.23 70.96
C SER A 8 -19.22 -55.41 69.68
N SER A 9 -18.85 -56.08 68.60
CA SER A 9 -18.97 -55.61 67.22
C SER A 9 -20.45 -55.50 66.85
N GLY A 10 -20.99 -54.29 66.95
CA GLY A 10 -22.26 -53.92 66.33
C GLY A 10 -21.95 -52.93 65.19
N ASP A 11 -21.95 -53.43 63.96
CA ASP A 11 -22.01 -52.63 62.75
C ASP A 11 -23.31 -51.82 62.76
N GLU A 12 -23.26 -50.60 63.31
CA GLU A 12 -24.30 -49.59 63.16
C GLU A 12 -23.91 -48.69 61.98
N ASP A 13 -24.66 -48.83 60.88
CA ASP A 13 -24.61 -48.00 59.68
C ASP A 13 -24.53 -46.52 60.04
N THR A 14 -23.32 -45.96 60.04
CA THR A 14 -23.09 -44.53 60.27
C THR A 14 -23.48 -43.79 58.99
N GLN A 15 -24.78 -43.54 58.82
CA GLN A 15 -25.28 -42.65 57.79
C GLN A 15 -24.67 -41.25 58.04
N PRO A 16 -23.92 -40.67 57.09
CA PRO A 16 -23.36 -39.35 57.27
C PRO A 16 -24.50 -38.36 57.55
N GLN A 17 -24.37 -37.62 58.66
CA GLN A 17 -25.33 -36.60 59.09
C GLN A 17 -25.31 -35.45 58.08
N VAL A 18 -26.01 -35.64 56.96
CA VAL A 18 -26.13 -34.64 55.89
C VAL A 18 -26.88 -33.42 56.43
N THR A 19 -26.20 -32.27 56.39
CA THR A 19 -26.75 -31.02 56.90
C THR A 19 -27.99 -30.58 56.12
N ALA A 20 -28.87 -29.77 56.71
CA ALA A 20 -30.05 -29.27 56.01
C ALA A 20 -29.70 -28.53 54.71
N SER A 21 -28.58 -27.79 54.70
CA SER A 21 -28.05 -27.11 53.51
C SER A 21 -27.58 -28.09 52.44
N GLU A 22 -26.98 -29.21 52.83
CA GLU A 22 -26.51 -30.23 51.89
C GLU A 22 -27.68 -30.96 51.22
N LYS A 23 -28.74 -31.28 51.98
CA LYS A 23 -29.98 -31.83 51.41
C LYS A 23 -30.60 -30.89 50.39
N ALA A 24 -30.72 -29.60 50.72
CA ALA A 24 -31.25 -28.59 49.81
C ALA A 24 -30.38 -28.43 48.54
N ALA A 25 -29.05 -28.53 48.67
CA ALA A 25 -28.14 -28.48 47.53
C ALA A 25 -28.32 -29.68 46.59
N LEU A 26 -28.48 -30.89 47.13
CA LEU A 26 -28.74 -32.11 46.36
C LEU A 26 -30.10 -32.07 45.64
N GLU A 27 -31.14 -31.56 46.29
CA GLU A 27 -32.45 -31.36 45.67
C GLU A 27 -32.39 -30.35 44.51
N ARG A 28 -31.69 -29.23 44.70
CA ARG A 28 -31.45 -28.25 43.63
C ARG A 28 -30.68 -28.87 42.48
N LYS A 29 -29.63 -29.65 42.76
CA LYS A 29 -28.83 -30.34 41.74
C LYS A 29 -29.70 -31.30 40.92
N LYS A 30 -30.52 -32.14 41.57
CA LYS A 30 -31.46 -33.06 40.92
C LYS A 30 -32.49 -32.32 40.07
N ARG A 31 -33.07 -31.23 40.59
CA ARG A 31 -34.03 -30.39 39.85
C ARG A 31 -33.41 -29.77 38.60
N LEU A 32 -32.20 -29.23 38.72
CA LEU A 32 -31.48 -28.64 37.59
C LEU A 32 -31.13 -29.70 36.54
N LEU A 33 -30.69 -30.89 36.97
CA LEU A 33 -30.39 -32.00 36.08
C LEU A 33 -31.62 -32.46 35.28
N ALA A 34 -32.78 -32.60 35.95
CA ALA A 34 -34.04 -32.92 35.30
C ALA A 34 -34.46 -31.84 34.27
N MET A 35 -34.34 -30.55 34.64
CA MET A 35 -34.63 -29.44 33.73
C MET A 35 -33.70 -29.45 32.50
N LYS A 36 -32.42 -29.75 32.71
CA LYS A 36 -31.41 -29.86 31.66
C LYS A 36 -31.73 -31.02 30.71
N SER A 37 -32.07 -32.19 31.24
CA SER A 37 -32.48 -33.35 30.42
C SER A 37 -33.70 -33.04 29.55
N ARG A 38 -34.68 -32.28 30.07
CA ARG A 38 -35.86 -31.85 29.31
C ARG A 38 -35.52 -30.85 28.19
N VAL A 39 -34.58 -29.94 28.42
CA VAL A 39 -34.13 -28.97 27.39
C VAL A 39 -33.36 -29.66 26.26
N HIS A 40 -32.52 -30.63 26.59
CA HIS A 40 -31.67 -31.32 25.62
C HIS A 40 -32.31 -32.58 25.01
N GLY A 41 -33.44 -33.06 25.54
CA GLY A 41 -34.17 -34.22 25.03
C GLY A 41 -33.48 -35.57 25.26
N VAL A 42 -32.44 -35.62 26.11
CA VAL A 42 -31.64 -36.82 26.41
C VAL A 42 -31.52 -36.95 27.94
N PRO A 43 -31.68 -38.15 28.54
CA PRO A 43 -31.49 -38.34 29.98
C PRO A 43 -30.03 -38.09 30.35
N MET A 44 -29.77 -37.02 31.10
CA MET A 44 -28.44 -36.66 31.58
C MET A 44 -28.21 -37.29 32.95
N LYS A 45 -27.09 -38.00 33.12
CA LYS A 45 -26.61 -38.54 34.40
C LYS A 45 -25.53 -37.65 34.99
N GLU A 46 -25.27 -37.81 36.29
CA GLU A 46 -24.23 -37.04 36.99
C GLU A 46 -22.82 -37.33 36.42
N GLU A 47 -22.61 -38.55 35.95
CA GLU A 47 -21.39 -39.03 35.28
C GLU A 47 -21.16 -38.40 33.89
N ASP A 48 -22.20 -37.85 33.24
CA ASP A 48 -22.04 -37.16 31.95
C ASP A 48 -21.32 -35.80 32.10
N TYR A 49 -21.18 -35.32 33.34
CA TYR A 49 -20.40 -34.14 33.70
C TYR A 49 -18.98 -34.55 34.10
N MET A 50 -18.23 -35.08 33.14
CA MET A 50 -16.80 -35.34 33.32
C MET A 50 -15.98 -34.07 32.98
N GLU A 51 -14.88 -33.92 33.71
CA GLU A 51 -13.94 -32.80 33.77
C GLU A 51 -13.57 -32.13 32.44
N ALA A 52 -13.27 -30.83 32.54
CA ALA A 52 -13.22 -29.79 31.52
C ALA A 52 -12.25 -29.95 30.33
N ASP A 53 -11.65 -31.12 30.11
CA ASP A 53 -10.54 -31.30 29.17
C ASP A 53 -10.73 -32.35 28.05
N GLN A 54 -11.97 -32.77 27.75
CA GLN A 54 -12.24 -33.43 26.45
C GLN A 54 -13.42 -32.83 25.68
N PRO A 55 -13.28 -32.59 24.37
CA PRO A 55 -14.39 -32.19 23.52
C PRO A 55 -15.38 -33.35 23.44
N THR A 56 -16.52 -33.21 24.13
CA THR A 56 -17.66 -34.09 23.90
C THR A 56 -17.96 -34.12 22.39
N LYS A 57 -18.33 -35.29 21.85
CA LYS A 57 -18.46 -35.61 20.41
C LYS A 57 -19.39 -34.70 19.57
N ARG A 58 -19.92 -33.62 20.14
CA ARG A 58 -20.81 -32.64 19.51
C ARG A 58 -20.22 -31.22 19.39
N SER A 59 -18.94 -31.00 19.70
CA SER A 59 -18.33 -29.68 19.51
C SER A 59 -17.66 -29.61 18.13
N LEU A 60 -18.39 -29.00 17.18
CA LEU A 60 -17.96 -28.41 15.90
C LEU A 60 -18.51 -29.05 14.62
N ALA A 61 -18.71 -30.38 14.58
CA ALA A 61 -19.22 -31.06 13.37
C ALA A 61 -20.77 -31.13 13.29
N GLU A 62 -21.47 -31.05 14.41
CA GLU A 62 -22.93 -31.23 14.50
C GLU A 62 -23.64 -30.02 15.13
N GLY A 63 -23.17 -28.81 14.78
CA GLY A 63 -23.88 -27.58 15.11
C GLY A 63 -25.12 -27.39 14.21
N PRO A 64 -26.16 -26.67 14.67
CA PRO A 64 -27.31 -26.34 13.83
C PRO A 64 -26.85 -25.52 12.61
N GLN A 65 -27.05 -26.08 11.40
CA GLN A 65 -26.76 -25.39 10.14
C GLN A 65 -27.93 -24.49 9.75
N PHE A 66 -27.65 -23.22 9.42
CA PHE A 66 -28.65 -22.32 8.87
C PHE A 66 -28.93 -22.70 7.41
N ARG A 67 -30.21 -22.77 7.03
CA ARG A 67 -30.66 -23.14 5.67
C ARG A 67 -30.11 -22.22 4.58
N ASN A 68 -29.64 -21.02 4.94
CA ASN A 68 -29.12 -20.00 4.03
C ASN A 68 -27.60 -19.81 4.12
N TYR A 69 -26.87 -20.66 4.87
CA TYR A 69 -25.41 -20.53 5.02
C TYR A 69 -24.69 -21.77 4.48
N ALA A 70 -23.88 -21.57 3.44
CA ALA A 70 -22.89 -22.53 2.98
C ALA A 70 -21.52 -22.11 3.53
N PRO A 71 -20.90 -22.89 4.45
CA PRO A 71 -19.53 -22.63 4.90
C PRO A 71 -18.58 -22.84 3.72
N GLY A 72 -18.20 -21.73 3.05
CA GLY A 72 -17.44 -21.74 1.80
C GLY A 72 -17.90 -20.71 0.76
N SER A 73 -18.93 -19.90 1.04
CA SER A 73 -19.22 -18.75 0.19
C SER A 73 -18.01 -17.81 0.15
N GLU A 74 -17.74 -17.20 -1.00
CA GLU A 74 -16.56 -16.35 -1.22
C GLU A 74 -16.54 -15.08 -0.35
N ILE A 75 -17.62 -14.86 0.41
CA ILE A 75 -17.76 -13.79 1.40
C ILE A 75 -16.83 -14.12 2.58
N GLY A 76 -15.60 -13.62 2.50
CA GLY A 76 -14.59 -13.76 3.56
C GLY A 76 -13.38 -14.59 3.18
N LYS A 77 -13.16 -14.93 1.91
CA LYS A 77 -11.82 -15.28 1.45
C LYS A 77 -10.93 -14.06 1.73
N LYS A 78 -10.05 -14.17 2.71
CA LYS A 78 -8.98 -13.19 2.89
C LYS A 78 -8.09 -13.38 1.67
N ASP A 79 -8.16 -12.44 0.73
CA ASP A 79 -7.14 -12.38 -0.29
C ASP A 79 -5.81 -12.20 0.46
N ASP A 80 -4.97 -13.23 0.41
CA ASP A 80 -3.59 -13.16 0.90
C ASP A 80 -2.83 -12.22 -0.04
N LEU A 81 -3.13 -10.93 0.08
CA LEU A 81 -2.47 -9.84 -0.62
C LEU A 81 -1.03 -9.85 -0.12
N LYS A 82 -0.14 -10.46 -0.91
CA LYS A 82 1.29 -10.39 -0.70
C LYS A 82 1.70 -8.95 -0.95
N PHE A 83 1.90 -8.20 0.12
CA PHE A 83 2.48 -6.87 0.03
C PHE A 83 3.98 -7.01 -0.15
N ASP A 84 4.51 -6.37 -1.18
CA ASP A 84 5.95 -6.17 -1.31
C ASP A 84 6.41 -5.24 -0.18
N TYR A 85 7.09 -5.75 0.84
CA TYR A 85 7.63 -4.92 1.92
C TYR A 85 8.79 -4.01 1.46
N ASN A 86 9.33 -4.25 0.27
CA ASN A 86 10.49 -3.55 -0.29
C ASN A 86 10.10 -2.33 -1.13
N VAL A 87 8.87 -1.81 -1.03
CA VAL A 87 8.42 -0.61 -1.75
C VAL A 87 9.34 0.58 -1.45
N ILE A 88 9.69 0.77 -0.18
CA ILE A 88 10.57 1.85 0.27
C ILE A 88 11.97 1.69 -0.34
N GLU A 89 12.49 0.46 -0.39
CA GLU A 89 13.80 0.19 -0.98
C GLU A 89 13.81 0.48 -2.49
N LYS A 90 12.72 0.17 -3.20
CA LYS A 90 12.55 0.50 -4.62
C LYS A 90 12.52 2.02 -4.85
N GLU A 91 11.78 2.76 -4.01
CA GLU A 91 11.71 4.21 -4.08
C GLU A 91 13.08 4.85 -3.81
N ILE A 92 13.79 4.40 -2.77
CA ILE A 92 15.16 4.87 -2.46
C ILE A 92 16.11 4.58 -3.63
N ALA A 93 16.04 3.38 -4.23
CA ALA A 93 16.85 3.02 -5.38
C ALA A 93 16.54 3.90 -6.61
N GLN A 94 15.27 4.20 -6.85
CA GLN A 94 14.85 5.10 -7.94
C GLN A 94 15.39 6.51 -7.73
N HIS A 95 15.23 7.07 -6.52
CA HIS A 95 15.76 8.38 -6.19
C HIS A 95 17.29 8.44 -6.30
N LEU A 96 18.00 7.39 -5.88
CA LEU A 96 19.46 7.33 -6.02
C LEU A 96 19.89 7.25 -7.49
N GLN A 97 19.15 6.52 -8.32
CA GLN A 97 19.41 6.51 -9.77
C GLN A 97 19.19 7.89 -10.38
N ASP A 98 18.13 8.60 -9.98
CA ASP A 98 17.84 9.91 -10.54
C ASP A 98 18.85 10.97 -10.11
N THR A 99 19.38 10.89 -8.88
CA THR A 99 20.48 11.78 -8.43
C THR A 99 21.82 11.44 -9.09
N THR A 100 22.07 10.18 -9.47
CA THR A 100 23.25 9.84 -10.28
C THR A 100 23.12 10.29 -11.74
N LYS A 101 21.90 10.38 -12.27
CA LYS A 101 21.62 10.86 -13.64
C LYS A 101 21.57 12.37 -13.76
N THR A 102 21.41 13.10 -12.65
CA THR A 102 21.75 14.52 -12.64
C THR A 102 23.26 14.61 -12.65
N ASP A 103 23.84 14.46 -13.85
CA ASP A 103 25.21 14.85 -14.13
C ASP A 103 25.44 16.19 -13.41
N LEU A 104 26.47 16.24 -12.56
CA LEU A 104 26.87 17.49 -11.91
C LEU A 104 26.89 18.56 -13.00
N PRO A 105 26.15 19.68 -12.85
CA PRO A 105 26.18 20.70 -13.87
C PRO A 105 27.64 21.05 -14.08
N GLU A 106 28.09 20.80 -15.30
CA GLU A 106 29.40 21.13 -15.81
C GLU A 106 29.77 22.49 -15.24
N GLN A 107 30.87 22.52 -14.50
CA GLN A 107 31.37 23.61 -13.68
C GLN A 107 30.97 24.95 -14.31
N ILE A 108 29.91 25.58 -13.78
CA ILE A 108 29.35 26.80 -14.39
C ILE A 108 30.43 27.86 -14.30
N ASP A 109 30.96 28.26 -15.46
CA ASP A 109 31.98 29.30 -15.55
C ASP A 109 31.45 30.58 -14.87
N PRO A 110 32.17 31.12 -13.86
CA PRO A 110 31.74 32.32 -13.13
C PRO A 110 31.50 33.53 -14.03
N SER A 111 32.00 33.54 -15.27
CA SER A 111 31.69 34.57 -16.26
C SER A 111 30.22 34.58 -16.69
N THR A 112 29.54 33.43 -16.71
CA THR A 112 28.11 33.33 -17.10
C THR A 112 27.18 33.85 -16.01
N LEU A 113 27.61 33.77 -14.75
CA LEU A 113 26.86 34.20 -13.57
C LEU A 113 26.95 35.71 -13.30
N GLN A 114 27.86 36.41 -13.99
CA GLN A 114 27.99 37.87 -13.87
C GLN A 114 26.73 38.58 -14.38
N PRO A 115 26.35 39.72 -13.78
CA PRO A 115 25.25 40.52 -14.28
C PRO A 115 25.57 40.98 -15.71
N LYS A 116 24.75 40.51 -16.65
CA LYS A 116 24.92 40.87 -18.07
C LYS A 116 24.52 42.31 -18.31
N LYS A 117 25.04 42.90 -19.40
CA LYS A 117 24.63 44.25 -19.85
C LYS A 117 23.11 44.30 -20.04
N ALA A 118 22.48 45.44 -19.74
CA ALA A 118 21.04 45.63 -19.88
C ALA A 118 20.53 45.29 -21.30
N ASP A 119 21.33 45.57 -22.33
CA ASP A 119 20.99 45.30 -23.73
C ASP A 119 21.12 43.82 -24.14
N TRP A 120 21.59 42.94 -23.26
CA TRP A 120 21.88 41.55 -23.63
C TRP A 120 20.61 40.78 -24.01
N ASP A 121 19.53 41.00 -23.26
CA ASP A 121 18.24 40.39 -23.58
C ASP A 121 17.64 40.97 -24.87
N LEU A 122 17.80 42.29 -25.07
CA LEU A 122 17.37 42.96 -26.29
C LEU A 122 18.08 42.39 -27.52
N LYS A 123 19.41 42.24 -27.46
CA LYS A 123 20.20 41.64 -28.54
C LYS A 123 19.75 40.22 -28.84
N ARG A 124 19.60 39.37 -27.82
CA ARG A 124 19.16 37.98 -27.99
C ARG A 124 17.80 37.88 -28.69
N ASN A 125 16.84 38.71 -28.29
CA ASN A 125 15.48 38.68 -28.83
C ASN A 125 15.40 39.29 -30.25
N ILE A 126 16.25 40.29 -30.55
CA ILE A 126 16.33 40.92 -31.88
C ILE A 126 17.12 40.06 -32.87
N GLU A 127 18.15 39.34 -32.42
CA GLU A 127 19.04 38.53 -33.27
C GLU A 127 18.25 37.60 -34.21
N LYS A 128 17.27 36.87 -33.69
CA LYS A 128 16.43 35.97 -34.50
C LYS A 128 15.64 36.70 -35.59
N LYS A 129 15.25 37.95 -35.35
CA LYS A 129 14.55 38.79 -36.35
C LYS A 129 15.53 39.35 -37.36
N LEU A 130 16.70 39.82 -36.93
CA LEU A 130 17.77 40.28 -37.80
C LEU A 130 18.25 39.18 -38.73
N GLN A 131 18.48 37.97 -38.24
CA GLN A 131 18.87 36.83 -39.08
C GLN A 131 17.84 36.51 -40.17
N LYS A 132 16.55 36.63 -39.86
CA LYS A 132 15.50 36.48 -40.87
C LYS A 132 15.60 37.58 -41.90
N LEU A 133 15.71 38.84 -41.47
CA LEU A 133 15.79 39.99 -42.36
C LEU A 133 17.03 39.94 -43.24
N ASP A 134 18.20 39.67 -42.66
CA ASP A 134 19.49 39.53 -43.35
C ASP A 134 19.43 38.47 -44.46
N ARG A 135 18.77 37.32 -44.21
CA ARG A 135 18.54 36.33 -45.28
C ARG A 135 17.68 36.86 -46.43
N HIS A 136 16.72 37.75 -46.17
CA HIS A 136 15.92 38.36 -47.24
C HIS A 136 16.71 39.45 -47.96
N THR A 137 17.47 40.25 -47.23
CA THR A 137 18.37 41.27 -47.78
C THR A 137 19.43 40.65 -48.68
N GLN A 138 20.08 39.57 -48.25
CA GLN A 138 21.07 38.85 -49.07
C GLN A 138 20.45 38.26 -50.35
N ARG A 139 19.21 37.78 -50.28
CA ARG A 139 18.48 37.31 -51.48
C ARG A 139 18.17 38.46 -52.44
N ALA A 140 17.66 39.57 -51.92
CA ALA A 140 17.38 40.76 -52.72
C ALA A 140 18.65 41.31 -53.37
N ILE A 141 19.76 41.38 -52.62
CA ILE A 141 21.08 41.76 -53.15
C ILE A 141 21.51 40.80 -54.26
N ALA A 142 21.35 39.49 -54.08
CA ALA A 142 21.69 38.51 -55.10
C ALA A 142 20.82 38.65 -56.37
N GLU A 143 19.54 38.96 -56.22
CA GLU A 143 18.62 39.24 -57.32
C GLU A 143 19.03 40.51 -58.09
N ILE A 144 19.30 41.61 -57.39
CA ILE A 144 19.79 42.87 -57.99
C ILE A 144 21.11 42.66 -58.74
N ILE A 145 22.06 41.93 -58.15
CA ILE A 145 23.33 41.59 -58.81
C ILE A 145 23.07 40.75 -60.06
N ARG A 146 22.13 39.80 -60.01
CA ARG A 146 21.80 38.94 -61.15
C ARG A 146 21.21 39.73 -62.30
N GLU A 147 20.27 40.64 -62.04
CA GLU A 147 19.69 41.52 -63.06
C GLU A 147 20.76 42.41 -63.68
N ARG A 148 21.59 43.07 -62.87
CA ARG A 148 22.66 43.93 -63.37
C ARG A 148 23.74 43.18 -64.15
N LEU A 149 24.08 41.96 -63.72
CA LEU A 149 25.03 41.12 -64.46
C LEU A 149 24.50 40.74 -65.84
N GLN A 150 23.18 40.58 -66.01
CA GLN A 150 22.56 40.38 -67.32
C GLN A 150 22.67 41.63 -68.22
N GLU A 151 22.66 42.83 -67.63
CA GLU A 151 22.78 44.09 -68.36
C GLU A 151 24.22 44.46 -68.71
N THR A 152 25.17 44.31 -67.78
CA THR A 152 26.55 44.81 -67.94
C THR A 152 27.58 43.73 -68.26
N GLY A 153 27.31 42.46 -67.94
CA GLY A 153 28.23 41.34 -68.15
C GLY A 153 29.49 41.33 -67.27
N ASP A 154 29.69 42.34 -66.42
CA ASP A 154 30.83 42.44 -65.49
C ASP A 154 30.33 42.52 -64.03
N LEU A 155 30.74 41.53 -63.23
CA LEU A 155 30.36 41.38 -61.83
C LEU A 155 30.91 42.51 -60.95
N ALA A 156 32.16 42.95 -61.21
CA ALA A 156 32.80 43.98 -60.41
C ALA A 156 32.06 45.32 -60.55
N ALA A 157 31.73 45.69 -61.79
CA ALA A 157 30.92 46.88 -62.07
C ALA A 157 29.52 46.79 -61.43
N ALA A 158 28.87 45.62 -61.49
CA ALA A 158 27.52 45.42 -60.94
C ALA A 158 27.46 45.61 -59.41
N VAL A 159 28.46 45.07 -58.68
CA VAL A 159 28.55 45.19 -57.22
C VAL A 159 28.87 46.62 -56.80
N HIS A 160 29.84 47.28 -57.44
CA HIS A 160 30.19 48.68 -57.13
C HIS A 160 29.05 49.66 -57.41
N ALA A 161 28.25 49.40 -58.45
CA ALA A 161 27.05 50.19 -58.70
C ALA A 161 25.96 49.95 -57.65
N SER A 162 25.92 48.78 -56.99
CA SER A 162 24.92 48.48 -55.95
C SER A 162 25.27 49.23 -54.67
N SER A 163 26.54 49.18 -54.24
CA SER A 163 26.99 49.90 -53.05
C SER A 163 26.88 51.41 -53.18
N ARG A 164 27.07 51.95 -54.39
CA ARG A 164 26.98 53.40 -54.64
C ARG A 164 25.54 53.93 -54.62
N ALA A 165 24.55 53.08 -54.87
CA ALA A 165 23.14 53.45 -54.79
C ALA A 165 22.62 53.50 -53.34
N ASP A 166 23.26 52.78 -52.41
CA ASP A 166 22.89 52.78 -50.98
C ASP A 166 23.46 53.99 -50.20
N GLU A 167 24.48 54.68 -50.72
CA GLU A 167 25.12 55.84 -50.07
C GLU A 167 24.53 57.21 -50.49
N ALA A 168 23.56 57.25 -51.40
CA ALA A 168 22.93 58.49 -51.91
C ALA A 168 21.50 58.68 -51.39
#